data_AF-A0A9Q8XH13-F1
#
_entry.id   AF-A0A9Q8XH13-F1
#
_cell.length_a   1.000
_cell.length_b   1.000
_cell.length_c   1.000
_cell.angle_alpha   90.00
_cell.angle_beta   90.00
_cell.angle_gamma   90.00
#
_symmetry.space_group_name_H-M   'P 1'
#
loop_
_entity.id
_entity.type
_entity.pdbx_description
1 polymer ?
#
loop_
_entity_poly.entity_id
_entity_poly.type
_entity_poly.pdbx_seq_one_letter_code
_entity_poly.pdbx_strand_id
1 'polypeptide(L)'
;MAKRLCKMNRKQIADGLNEIHRLVVAPKFVCRSCARSSAEKTSLCKPAAIPPQQCQSKPIEQQRACGLLAEALPPQETQVPHLSEEKSQAVRRVVERVKEKAQPKVSTGPKTTADDLTLDLSDKKAIKKAKKALKKYYKQQKKLLKLAKKQHKLQKHEAKIKARLSQNPALNLPPEMFESAATPNMH
;
A
#
# COMPACT_ATOMS: atom_id res chain seq x y z
N MET A 1 25.67 22.06 15.85
CA MET A 1 25.49 20.61 15.58
C MET A 1 24.60 20.01 16.67
N ALA A 2 23.28 19.97 16.48
CA ALA A 2 22.37 19.39 17.47
C ALA A 2 22.21 17.88 17.22
N LYS A 3 22.69 17.05 18.15
CA LYS A 3 22.60 15.59 18.09
C LYS A 3 21.12 15.22 18.25
N ARG A 4 20.47 14.80 17.15
CA ARG A 4 19.05 14.43 17.14
C ARG A 4 18.81 13.28 18.12
N LEU A 5 17.96 13.47 19.13
CA LEU A 5 17.52 12.45 20.10
C LEU A 5 17.12 11.15 19.38
N CYS A 6 16.50 11.24 18.21
CA CYS A 6 16.08 10.09 17.41
C CYS A 6 17.23 9.29 16.76
N LYS A 7 18.45 9.82 16.73
CA LYS A 7 19.63 9.19 16.10
C LYS A 7 20.65 8.70 17.14
N MET A 8 20.35 8.81 18.44
CA MET A 8 21.24 8.32 19.50
C MET A 8 21.25 6.79 19.53
N ASN A 9 22.46 6.22 19.50
CA ASN A 9 22.72 4.79 19.67
C ASN A 9 22.55 4.36 21.13
N ARG A 10 22.38 3.05 21.38
CA ARG A 10 22.19 2.49 22.73
C ARG A 10 23.26 2.93 23.74
N LYS A 11 24.53 2.96 23.33
CA LYS A 11 25.65 3.43 24.18
C LYS A 11 25.48 4.90 24.56
N GLN A 12 25.22 5.76 23.58
CA GLN A 12 25.00 7.19 23.80
C GLN A 12 23.78 7.50 24.68
N ILE A 13 22.76 6.62 24.65
CA ILE A 13 21.60 6.74 25.54
C ILE A 13 22.00 6.44 26.98
N ALA A 14 22.78 5.39 27.20
CA ALA A 14 23.28 5.04 28.54
C ALA A 14 24.19 6.13 29.11
N ASP A 15 25.07 6.70 28.28
CA ASP A 15 26.01 7.74 28.69
C ASP A 15 25.32 9.11 28.94
N GLY A 16 24.13 9.32 28.36
CA GLY A 16 23.45 10.62 28.30
C GLY A 16 22.10 10.70 29.00
N LEU A 17 21.78 9.79 29.94
CA LEU A 17 20.46 9.71 30.57
C LEU A 17 19.97 11.02 31.21
N ASN A 18 20.88 11.76 31.86
CA ASN A 18 20.53 13.02 32.52
C ASN A 18 20.05 14.09 31.53
N GLU A 19 20.69 14.19 30.36
CA GLU A 19 20.29 15.12 29.30
C GLU A 19 18.97 14.69 28.67
N ILE A 20 18.79 13.38 28.46
CA ILE A 20 17.54 12.80 27.96
C ILE A 20 16.39 13.11 28.92
N HIS A 21 16.57 12.94 30.23
CA HIS A 21 15.54 13.25 31.23
C HIS A 21 15.06 14.71 31.10
N ARG A 22 15.99 15.68 30.96
CA ARG A 22 15.63 17.09 30.76
C ARG A 22 14.77 17.32 29.51
N LEU A 23 15.07 16.61 28.42
CA LEU A 23 14.34 16.73 27.15
C LEU A 23 12.95 16.08 27.17
N VAL A 24 12.72 15.10 28.05
CA VAL A 24 11.47 14.31 28.09
C VAL A 24 10.53 14.64 29.26
N VAL A 25 10.94 15.48 30.23
CA VAL A 25 10.13 15.85 31.40
C VAL A 25 8.78 16.48 31.03
N ALA A 26 8.73 17.31 29.99
CA ALA A 26 7.49 17.95 29.52
C ALA A 26 7.43 17.93 27.98
N PRO A 27 7.11 16.78 27.37
CA PRO A 27 7.18 16.62 25.94
C PRO A 27 6.01 17.34 25.25
N LYS A 28 6.33 18.16 24.25
CA LYS A 28 5.34 18.83 23.38
C LYS A 28 5.26 18.19 22.01
N PHE A 29 6.25 17.37 21.66
CA PHE A 29 6.36 16.73 20.35
C PHE A 29 6.70 15.24 20.48
N VAL A 30 6.22 14.44 19.54
CA VAL A 30 6.52 13.01 19.36
C VAL A 30 7.01 12.75 17.94
N CYS A 31 8.06 11.91 17.73
CA CYS A 31 8.51 11.57 16.37
C CYS A 31 7.61 10.48 15.76
N ARG A 32 7.01 10.75 14.59
CA ARG A 32 6.14 9.80 13.86
C ARG A 32 6.82 8.49 13.45
N SER A 33 8.16 8.44 13.34
CA SER A 33 8.88 7.25 12.87
C SER A 33 9.52 6.40 13.96
N CYS A 34 9.83 6.96 15.14
CA CYS A 34 10.53 6.22 16.19
C CYS A 34 9.91 6.39 17.58
N ALA A 35 8.76 7.06 17.69
CA ALA A 35 7.98 7.24 18.91
C ALA A 35 8.73 7.89 20.09
N ARG A 36 9.88 8.53 19.86
CA ARG A 36 10.57 9.32 20.89
C ARG A 36 9.87 10.67 21.07
N SER A 37 9.80 11.12 22.31
CA SER A 37 9.16 12.37 22.70
C SER A 37 10.18 13.41 23.14
N SER A 38 9.90 14.69 22.94
CA SER A 38 10.75 15.79 23.41
C SER A 38 9.96 17.08 23.59
N ALA A 39 10.45 17.96 24.46
CA ALA A 39 9.98 19.33 24.59
C ALA A 39 10.25 20.18 23.32
N GLU A 40 11.31 19.87 22.59
CA GLU A 40 11.75 20.64 21.41
C GLU A 40 11.54 19.89 20.09
N LYS A 41 11.28 20.65 19.01
CA LYS A 41 11.05 20.12 17.66
C LYS A 41 12.34 19.60 17.01
N THR A 42 13.45 20.26 17.31
CA THR A 42 14.77 20.12 16.68
C THR A 42 15.50 18.84 17.09
N SER A 43 15.14 18.27 18.23
CA SER A 43 15.68 17.02 18.75
C SER A 43 15.11 15.79 18.03
N LEU A 44 13.99 15.95 17.30
CA LEU A 44 13.24 14.85 16.68
C LEU A 44 13.45 14.74 15.17
N CYS A 45 13.26 13.52 14.65
CA CYS A 45 13.38 13.20 13.22
C CYS A 45 12.22 13.70 12.35
N LYS A 46 11.00 13.51 12.85
CA LYS A 46 9.71 13.79 12.21
C LYS A 46 8.75 14.27 13.31
N PRO A 47 8.94 15.48 13.85
CA PRO A 47 8.17 15.96 14.98
C PRO A 47 6.70 16.13 14.60
N ALA A 48 5.81 15.60 15.43
CA ALA A 48 4.38 15.89 15.44
C ALA A 48 4.05 16.49 16.82
N ALA A 49 3.20 17.51 16.85
CA ALA A 49 2.80 18.15 18.10
C ALA A 49 1.83 17.26 18.86
N ILE A 50 2.04 17.14 20.17
CA ILE A 50 1.13 16.45 21.07
C ILE A 50 0.01 17.45 21.42
N PRO A 51 -1.28 17.08 21.27
CA PRO A 51 -2.38 17.93 21.70
C PRO A 51 -2.25 18.27 23.19
N PRO A 52 -2.56 19.50 23.61
CA PRO A 52 -2.50 19.90 25.01
C PRO A 52 -3.44 19.03 25.87
N GLN A 53 -3.09 18.81 27.14
CA GLN A 53 -3.85 17.96 28.07
C GLN A 53 -5.33 18.40 28.18
N GLN A 54 -5.58 19.70 28.10
CA GLN A 54 -6.92 20.30 28.09
C GLN A 54 -7.78 19.85 26.90
N CYS A 55 -7.17 19.40 25.80
CA CYS A 55 -7.89 18.80 24.69
C CYS A 55 -8.06 17.29 24.83
N GLN A 56 -7.21 16.60 25.59
CA GLN A 56 -7.28 15.14 25.78
C GLN A 56 -8.39 14.74 26.76
N SER A 57 -8.69 15.59 27.75
CA SER A 57 -9.73 15.33 28.76
C SER A 57 -11.16 15.60 28.28
N LYS A 58 -11.33 16.14 27.06
CA LYS A 58 -12.65 16.49 26.51
C LYS A 58 -13.30 15.28 25.81
N PRO A 59 -14.64 15.25 25.65
CA PRO A 59 -15.32 14.18 24.92
C PRO A 59 -14.87 14.13 23.44
N ILE A 60 -14.84 12.92 22.87
CA ILE A 60 -14.27 12.56 21.55
C ILE A 60 -14.69 13.50 20.41
N GLU A 61 -15.94 13.96 20.42
CA GLU A 61 -16.49 14.85 19.40
C GLU A 61 -15.87 16.25 19.44
N GLN A 62 -15.60 16.76 20.66
CA GLN A 62 -14.92 18.04 20.87
C GLN A 62 -13.39 17.92 20.70
N GLN A 63 -12.83 16.71 20.83
CA GLN A 63 -11.42 16.45 20.53
C GLN A 63 -11.11 16.63 19.04
N ARG A 64 -12.06 16.35 18.15
CA ARG A 64 -11.92 16.56 16.69
C ARG A 64 -11.72 18.03 16.32
N ALA A 65 -12.32 18.94 17.07
CA ALA A 65 -12.17 20.39 16.88
C ALA A 65 -10.80 20.91 17.35
N CYS A 66 -10.10 20.19 18.22
CA CYS A 66 -8.74 20.49 18.60
C CYS A 66 -7.81 19.90 17.54
N GLY A 67 -7.41 20.73 16.56
CA GLY A 67 -6.85 20.39 15.25
C GLY A 67 -5.55 19.57 15.16
N LEU A 68 -5.22 18.76 16.17
CA LEU A 68 -4.11 17.80 16.14
C LEU A 68 -4.56 16.33 16.15
N LEU A 69 -5.87 16.04 16.25
CA LEU A 69 -6.38 14.65 16.26
C LEU A 69 -6.98 14.15 14.94
N ALA A 70 -7.01 14.97 13.88
CA ALA A 70 -7.59 14.55 12.60
C ALA A 70 -6.83 13.40 11.92
N GLU A 71 -5.53 13.23 12.21
CA GLU A 71 -4.70 12.14 11.68
C GLU A 71 -4.73 10.85 12.54
N ALA A 72 -5.26 10.93 13.77
CA ALA A 72 -5.27 9.82 14.72
C ALA A 72 -6.64 9.14 14.85
N LEU A 73 -7.71 9.78 14.35
CA LEU A 73 -9.00 9.11 14.21
C LEU A 73 -9.01 8.22 12.95
N PRO A 74 -9.63 7.02 13.02
CA PRO A 74 -9.85 6.22 11.82
C PRO A 74 -10.64 7.06 10.81
N PRO A 75 -10.22 7.08 9.53
CA PRO A 75 -10.99 7.77 8.50
C PRO A 75 -12.40 7.17 8.47
N GLN A 76 -13.39 8.01 8.77
CA GLN A 76 -14.78 7.67 8.55
C GLN A 76 -14.93 7.44 7.04
N GLU A 77 -15.38 6.24 6.67
CA GLU A 77 -15.79 5.88 5.32
C GLU A 77 -16.96 6.77 4.94
N THR A 78 -16.67 7.93 4.37
CA THR A 78 -17.72 8.76 3.80
C THR A 78 -17.18 9.38 2.52
N GLN A 79 -17.53 8.69 1.43
CA GLN A 79 -17.63 9.21 0.06
C GLN A 79 -16.32 9.39 -0.72
N VAL A 80 -15.72 8.27 -1.14
CA VAL A 80 -14.91 8.23 -2.38
C VAL A 80 -15.29 7.04 -3.29
N PRO A 81 -16.47 7.02 -3.92
CA PRO A 81 -16.65 6.17 -5.13
C PRO A 81 -16.72 6.96 -6.44
N HIS A 82 -17.18 8.21 -6.43
CA HIS A 82 -17.74 8.79 -7.66
C HIS A 82 -16.71 9.24 -8.73
N LEU A 83 -15.44 9.49 -8.37
CA LEU A 83 -14.45 10.03 -9.32
C LEU A 83 -13.59 8.95 -10.03
N SER A 84 -13.54 7.72 -9.53
CA SER A 84 -12.73 6.66 -10.16
C SER A 84 -13.47 5.91 -11.27
N GLU A 85 -14.80 5.85 -11.21
CA GLU A 85 -15.61 5.18 -12.22
C GLU A 85 -15.69 5.97 -13.53
N GLU A 86 -15.80 7.30 -13.45
CA GLU A 86 -15.88 8.15 -14.65
C GLU A 86 -14.59 8.09 -15.48
N LYS A 87 -13.43 8.12 -14.82
CA LYS A 87 -12.12 7.95 -15.48
C LYS A 87 -11.96 6.55 -16.08
N SER A 88 -12.45 5.53 -15.38
CA SER A 88 -12.40 4.14 -15.86
C SER A 88 -13.33 3.91 -17.06
N GLN A 89 -14.48 4.57 -17.08
CA GLN A 89 -15.44 4.50 -18.18
C GLN A 89 -14.97 5.28 -19.41
N ALA A 90 -14.33 6.43 -19.22
CA ALA A 90 -13.70 7.19 -20.29
C ALA A 90 -12.58 6.40 -20.99
N VAL A 91 -11.71 5.72 -20.22
CA VAL A 91 -10.65 4.87 -20.78
C VAL A 91 -11.22 3.68 -21.55
N ARG A 92 -12.29 3.04 -21.05
CA ARG A 92 -12.98 1.95 -21.76
C ARG A 92 -13.56 2.41 -23.11
N ARG A 93 -14.19 3.59 -23.16
CA ARG A 93 -14.76 4.16 -24.40
C ARG A 93 -13.70 4.49 -25.45
N VAL A 94 -12.50 4.92 -25.05
CA VAL A 94 -11.40 5.19 -25.98
C VAL A 94 -10.85 3.88 -26.57
N VAL A 95 -10.76 2.81 -25.78
CA VAL A 95 -10.27 1.51 -26.24
C VAL A 95 -11.21 0.87 -27.26
N GLU A 96 -12.53 0.95 -27.06
CA GLU A 96 -13.52 0.44 -28.02
C GLU A 96 -13.47 1.20 -29.36
N ARG A 97 -13.36 2.54 -29.34
CA ARG A 97 -13.25 3.33 -30.58
C ARG A 97 -11.99 3.04 -31.40
N VAL A 98 -10.88 2.68 -30.74
CA VAL A 98 -9.64 2.28 -31.42
C VAL A 98 -9.77 0.87 -32.00
N LYS A 99 -10.56 0.00 -31.37
CA LYS A 99 -10.84 -1.36 -31.85
C LYS A 99 -11.77 -1.37 -33.07
N GLU A 100 -12.76 -0.49 -33.12
CA GLU A 100 -13.67 -0.34 -34.27
C GLU A 100 -12.99 0.29 -35.50
N LYS A 101 -12.08 1.26 -35.30
CA LYS A 101 -11.28 1.84 -36.40
C LYS A 101 -10.19 0.92 -36.95
N ALA A 102 -9.96 -0.23 -36.32
CA ALA A 102 -8.94 -1.20 -36.70
C ALA A 102 -9.49 -2.41 -37.50
N GLN A 103 -10.76 -2.40 -37.92
CA GLN A 103 -11.27 -3.43 -38.84
C GLN A 103 -11.01 -3.05 -40.31
N PRO A 104 -10.18 -3.80 -41.05
CA PRO A 104 -10.07 -3.66 -42.50
C PRO A 104 -11.30 -4.27 -43.19
N LYS A 105 -11.85 -3.55 -44.17
CA LYS A 105 -12.86 -4.04 -45.12
C LYS A 105 -12.29 -5.26 -45.87
N VAL A 106 -12.94 -6.41 -45.71
CA VAL A 106 -12.62 -7.65 -46.45
C VAL A 106 -13.59 -7.76 -47.63
N SER A 107 -13.05 -7.77 -48.84
CA SER A 107 -13.74 -8.17 -50.07
C SER A 107 -13.11 -9.47 -50.59
N THR A 108 -13.94 -10.50 -50.75
CA THR A 108 -13.82 -11.69 -51.64
C THR A 108 -12.59 -12.62 -51.51
N GLY A 109 -12.81 -13.88 -51.08
CA GLY A 109 -11.86 -15.01 -51.22
C GLY A 109 -12.07 -15.78 -52.55
N PRO A 110 -11.66 -17.06 -52.69
CA PRO A 110 -10.57 -17.82 -52.04
C PRO A 110 -9.65 -18.53 -53.09
N LYS A 111 -8.42 -18.94 -52.72
CA LYS A 111 -7.75 -20.14 -53.29
C LYS A 111 -6.54 -20.55 -52.46
N THR A 112 -6.58 -21.82 -52.07
CA THR A 112 -5.50 -22.67 -51.58
C THR A 112 -4.27 -22.66 -52.50
N THR A 113 -3.08 -22.47 -51.94
CA THR A 113 -1.88 -23.28 -52.23
C THR A 113 -0.91 -23.13 -51.07
N ALA A 114 -0.61 -24.26 -50.43
CA ALA A 114 0.42 -24.39 -49.42
C ALA A 114 1.78 -24.49 -50.11
N ASP A 115 2.26 -23.41 -50.72
CA ASP A 115 3.61 -23.32 -51.31
C ASP A 115 3.92 -21.84 -51.58
N ASP A 116 4.42 -21.12 -50.57
CA ASP A 116 5.40 -20.03 -50.71
C ASP A 116 5.76 -19.50 -49.30
N LEU A 117 6.57 -20.26 -48.56
CA LEU A 117 7.36 -19.70 -47.46
C LEU A 117 8.74 -19.34 -48.00
N THR A 118 8.78 -18.61 -49.11
CA THR A 118 10.00 -17.89 -49.47
C THR A 118 10.04 -16.66 -48.56
N LEU A 119 10.55 -16.85 -47.34
CA LEU A 119 10.95 -15.76 -46.45
C LEU A 119 12.03 -14.96 -47.18
N ASP A 120 11.63 -13.93 -47.93
CA ASP A 120 12.56 -13.05 -48.60
C ASP A 120 13.39 -12.32 -47.53
N LEU A 121 14.58 -12.85 -47.28
CA LEU A 121 15.56 -12.36 -46.30
C LEU A 121 16.26 -11.08 -46.77
N SER A 122 15.89 -10.56 -47.93
CA SER A 122 16.54 -9.43 -48.60
C SER A 122 16.25 -8.10 -47.90
N ASP A 123 15.13 -7.99 -47.17
CA ASP A 123 14.78 -6.78 -46.44
C ASP A 123 15.47 -6.68 -45.07
N LYS A 124 16.74 -6.22 -45.06
CA LYS A 124 17.51 -5.95 -43.83
C LYS A 124 16.76 -5.08 -42.81
N LYS A 125 15.84 -4.21 -43.27
CA LYS A 125 14.98 -3.39 -42.40
C LYS A 125 13.85 -4.21 -41.77
N ALA A 126 13.20 -5.12 -42.50
CA ALA A 126 12.18 -6.02 -41.98
C ALA A 126 12.76 -6.96 -40.91
N ILE A 127 13.94 -7.54 -41.16
CA ILE A 127 14.64 -8.41 -40.19
C ILE A 127 14.99 -7.64 -38.90
N LYS A 128 15.47 -6.39 -38.99
CA LYS A 128 15.76 -5.56 -37.82
C LYS A 128 14.48 -5.22 -37.03
N LYS A 129 13.37 -4.95 -37.71
CA LYS A 129 12.06 -4.72 -37.06
C LYS A 129 11.58 -5.99 -36.36
N ALA A 130 11.66 -7.15 -37.01
CA ALA A 130 11.30 -8.44 -36.43
C ALA A 130 12.15 -8.79 -35.18
N LYS A 131 13.47 -8.62 -35.24
CA LYS A 131 14.36 -8.82 -34.06
C LYS A 131 14.03 -7.88 -32.90
N LYS A 132 13.71 -6.62 -33.19
CA LYS A 132 13.27 -5.64 -32.17
C LYS A 132 11.92 -6.03 -31.56
N ALA A 133 10.97 -6.50 -32.38
CA ALA A 133 9.69 -7.02 -31.91
C ALA A 133 9.90 -8.23 -31.00
N LEU A 134 10.71 -9.21 -31.42
CA LEU A 134 11.03 -10.40 -30.62
C LEU A 134 11.68 -10.04 -29.27
N LYS A 135 12.62 -9.09 -29.25
CA LYS A 135 13.23 -8.59 -28.01
C LYS A 135 12.21 -7.90 -27.09
N LYS A 136 11.21 -7.20 -27.65
CA LYS A 136 10.10 -6.62 -26.88
C LYS A 136 9.22 -7.72 -26.29
N TYR A 137 8.81 -8.71 -27.08
CA TYR A 137 8.03 -9.86 -26.62
C TYR A 137 8.75 -10.62 -25.49
N TYR A 138 10.04 -10.93 -25.66
CA TYR A 138 10.84 -11.59 -24.62
C TYR A 138 10.90 -10.78 -23.32
N LYS A 139 11.09 -9.45 -23.41
CA LYS A 139 11.08 -8.56 -22.24
C LYS A 139 9.72 -8.54 -21.55
N GLN A 140 8.62 -8.55 -22.30
CA GLN A 140 7.27 -8.64 -21.76
C GLN A 140 7.06 -9.99 -21.05
N GLN A 141 7.43 -11.09 -21.69
CA GLN A 141 7.31 -12.44 -21.11
C GLN A 141 8.13 -12.57 -19.82
N LYS A 142 9.33 -11.98 -19.75
CA LYS A 142 10.13 -11.94 -18.51
C LYS A 142 9.45 -11.13 -17.40
N LYS A 143 8.74 -10.04 -17.73
CA LYS A 143 7.95 -9.27 -16.75
C LYS A 143 6.77 -10.10 -16.25
N LEU A 144 6.04 -10.78 -17.14
CA LEU A 144 4.93 -11.67 -16.77
C LEU A 144 5.39 -12.80 -15.86
N LEU A 145 6.53 -13.43 -16.17
CA LEU A 145 7.11 -14.48 -15.33
C LEU A 145 7.49 -13.95 -13.93
N LYS A 146 8.00 -12.73 -13.81
CA LYS A 146 8.29 -12.09 -12.52
C LYS A 146 7.01 -11.84 -11.72
N LEU A 147 5.91 -11.46 -12.37
CA LEU A 147 4.61 -11.27 -11.72
C LEU A 147 4.05 -12.61 -11.23
N ALA A 148 4.07 -13.65 -12.06
CA ALA A 148 3.65 -15.00 -11.68
C ALA A 148 4.44 -15.53 -10.47
N LYS A 149 5.76 -15.34 -10.44
CA LYS A 149 6.60 -15.71 -9.28
C LYS A 149 6.22 -14.95 -8.00
N LYS A 150 5.86 -13.67 -8.11
CA LYS A 150 5.36 -12.88 -6.97
C LYS A 150 4.01 -13.39 -6.49
N GLN A 151 3.08 -13.67 -7.40
CA GLN A 151 1.76 -14.24 -7.07
C GLN A 151 1.91 -15.57 -6.32
N HIS A 152 2.74 -16.49 -6.83
CA HIS A 152 3.00 -17.76 -6.16
C HIS A 152 3.63 -17.58 -4.76
N LYS A 153 4.56 -16.61 -4.60
CA LYS A 153 5.15 -16.31 -3.28
C LYS A 153 4.12 -15.78 -2.28
N LEU A 154 3.19 -14.94 -2.73
CA LEU A 154 2.09 -14.43 -1.92
C LEU A 154 1.12 -15.56 -1.55
N GLN A 155 0.69 -16.37 -2.53
CA GLN A 155 -0.18 -17.52 -2.28
C GLN A 155 0.43 -18.51 -1.27
N LYS A 156 1.74 -18.77 -1.34
CA LYS A 156 2.43 -19.60 -0.34
C LYS A 156 2.41 -18.96 1.06
N HIS A 157 2.56 -17.64 1.14
CA HIS A 157 2.48 -16.92 2.41
C HIS A 157 1.06 -16.94 2.99
N GLU A 158 0.06 -16.69 2.16
CA GLU A 158 -1.36 -16.80 2.51
C GLU A 158 -1.71 -18.21 3.00
N ALA A 159 -1.28 -19.25 2.28
CA ALA A 159 -1.47 -20.64 2.70
C ALA A 159 -0.80 -20.93 4.04
N LYS A 160 0.41 -20.39 4.28
CA LYS A 160 1.12 -20.52 5.57
C LYS A 160 0.37 -19.83 6.71
N ILE A 161 -0.20 -18.64 6.46
CA ILE A 161 -1.03 -17.95 7.45
C ILE A 161 -2.29 -18.76 7.73
N LYS A 162 -3.01 -19.21 6.68
CA LYS A 162 -4.21 -20.04 6.82
C LYS A 162 -3.93 -21.31 7.61
N ALA A 163 -2.82 -22.00 7.33
CA ALA A 163 -2.42 -23.19 8.07
C ALA A 163 -2.10 -22.91 9.56
N ARG A 164 -1.49 -21.75 9.87
CA ARG A 164 -1.27 -21.33 11.26
C ARG A 164 -2.58 -21.00 11.97
N LEU A 165 -3.52 -20.37 11.28
CA LEU A 165 -4.85 -20.06 11.82
C LEU A 165 -5.67 -21.34 12.03
N SER A 166 -5.56 -22.34 11.15
CA SER A 166 -6.25 -23.63 11.33
C SER A 166 -5.64 -24.47 12.46
N GLN A 167 -4.33 -24.34 12.73
CA GLN A 167 -3.67 -25.03 13.85
C GLN A 167 -3.97 -24.39 15.21
N ASN A 168 -4.31 -23.10 15.25
CA ASN A 168 -4.72 -22.38 16.47
C ASN A 168 -6.17 -21.86 16.34
N PRO A 169 -7.18 -22.73 16.49
CA PRO A 169 -8.60 -22.35 16.37
C PRO A 169 -9.08 -21.36 17.45
N ALA A 170 -8.29 -21.11 18.51
CA ALA A 170 -8.60 -20.13 19.54
C ALA A 170 -8.63 -18.67 19.06
N LEU A 171 -8.11 -18.36 17.86
CA LEU A 171 -8.27 -17.05 17.22
C LEU A 171 -9.47 -16.98 16.25
N ASN A 172 -10.25 -18.06 16.18
CA ASN A 172 -11.43 -18.23 15.33
C ASN A 172 -12.69 -18.34 16.19
N LEU A 173 -12.72 -17.69 17.37
CA LEU A 173 -13.94 -17.59 18.16
C LEU A 173 -14.87 -16.58 17.49
N PRO A 174 -16.10 -16.97 17.11
CA PRO A 174 -17.10 -16.02 16.68
C PRO A 174 -17.42 -15.03 17.83
N PRO A 175 -17.76 -13.78 17.52
CA PRO A 175 -18.06 -12.75 18.51
C PRO A 175 -19.26 -13.06 19.43
N GLU A 176 -20.00 -14.14 19.15
CA GLU A 176 -21.20 -14.59 19.88
C GLU A 176 -20.93 -15.14 21.29
N MET A 177 -19.67 -15.34 21.71
CA MET A 177 -19.35 -15.90 23.04
C MET A 177 -18.98 -14.87 24.11
N PHE A 178 -19.07 -13.56 23.81
CA PHE A 178 -18.69 -12.49 24.74
C PHE A 178 -19.86 -11.79 25.45
N GLU A 179 -21.09 -12.27 25.28
CA GLU A 179 -22.24 -11.77 26.04
C GLU A 179 -22.73 -12.77 27.08
N SER A 180 -22.75 -12.29 28.33
CA SER A 180 -23.59 -12.73 29.47
C SER A 180 -22.85 -13.37 30.64
N ALA A 181 -21.96 -12.61 31.27
CA ALA A 181 -21.68 -12.73 32.70
C ALA A 181 -22.06 -11.41 33.40
N ALA A 182 -23.32 -11.00 33.28
CA ALA A 182 -23.94 -10.06 34.20
C ALA A 182 -24.71 -10.87 35.24
N THR A 183 -24.06 -11.23 36.34
CA THR A 183 -24.73 -11.76 37.53
C THR A 183 -25.44 -10.60 38.24
N PRO A 184 -26.74 -10.69 38.54
CA PRO A 184 -27.32 -9.87 39.59
C PRO A 184 -27.12 -10.60 40.92
N ASN A 185 -26.30 -9.99 41.77
CA ASN A 185 -26.23 -10.25 43.19
C ASN A 185 -27.59 -9.91 43.83
N MET A 186 -28.29 -10.86 44.44
CA MET A 186 -29.32 -10.66 45.48
C MET A 186 -29.82 -12.02 46.01
N HIS A 187 -29.34 -12.42 47.20
CA HIS A 187 -30.10 -12.69 48.44
C HIS A 187 -29.21 -13.42 49.44
#